data_AF-A0A519BZH1-F1
#
_entry.id   AF-A0A519BZH1-F1
#
_cell.length_a   1.000
_cell.length_b   1.000
_cell.length_c   1.000
_cell.angle_alpha   90.00
_cell.angle_beta   90.00
_cell.angle_gamma   90.00
#
_symmetry.space_group_name_H-M   'P 1'
#
loop_
_entity.id
_entity.type
_entity.pdbx_description
1 polymer ?
#
loop_
_entity_poly.entity_id
_entity_poly.type
_entity_poly.pdbx_seq_one_letter_code
_entity_poly.pdbx_strand_id
1 'polypeptide(L)'
;MIPASEVLAIGSLLLLAAGYRLSSGPHRMVGRRLPAAAGHRLCMVGWLALGGFWWSEVEHYILIRDPVNALFCAMALPFFGYLAYHHWLTIQWRREYPALRWLVAMTVVAGGIYFLVERVPFLAGWLIQVVAEQSVWLLDIAGAPTTLGPLDYGEGSRWYRLGSAHQDVSVPVEAAWRDPMSPAVSIVLACTALQSMIIFVGGVLCTSAPRERRIYAFLATVPTIYLLNLIRNAVVIWLTYEHIWGEDTFYYAHAWIGKGGSLVALIALAYIVFHYLPEMQDAILGVMDLPWREPPQGMRTPPFAAGTPGWLPIAFVTGLVLVPFGAAAGIESELPLDAAAWAAAALLLLGGGLLWFHRDPVRPIGEDVVSPADGTVLSVNERDGHVRLSIFMSPFNVHVNRAPIAGRVTAQQRSGAGFSPAYSAAADGNLQVRTELETAVGPVAVTQVAGVLARRITSYLSEGQQLAKGERIGIIHLGSRVDLELPLGAEMVVKSGQKLQAGQTVARLAGS
;
A
#
# COMPACT_ATOMS: atom_id res chain seq x y z
N MET A 1 30.75 3.65 -4.28
CA MET A 1 29.39 4.16 -4.59
C MET A 1 28.45 3.68 -3.49
N ILE A 2 27.52 4.50 -3.03
CA ILE A 2 26.53 4.07 -2.02
C ILE A 2 25.52 3.14 -2.73
N PRO A 3 25.22 1.94 -2.19
CA PRO A 3 24.22 1.03 -2.75
C PRO A 3 22.86 1.70 -2.91
N ALA A 4 22.06 1.28 -3.89
CA ALA A 4 20.71 1.81 -4.05
C ALA A 4 19.80 1.47 -2.84
N SER A 5 19.92 0.27 -2.29
CA SER A 5 19.18 -0.18 -1.10
C SER A 5 19.41 0.74 0.10
N GLU A 6 20.59 1.33 0.21
CA GLU A 6 20.95 2.26 1.28
C GLU A 6 20.24 3.59 1.22
N VAL A 7 20.24 4.17 0.02
CA VAL A 7 19.54 5.41 -0.26
C VAL A 7 18.04 5.21 -0.01
N LEU A 8 17.51 4.02 -0.34
CA LEU A 8 16.11 3.69 -0.10
C LEU A 8 15.79 3.52 1.39
N ALA A 9 16.59 2.78 2.15
CA ALA A 9 16.36 2.55 3.58
C ALA A 9 16.37 3.87 4.38
N ILE A 10 17.49 4.60 4.36
CA ILE A 10 17.62 5.85 5.15
C ILE A 10 16.76 6.97 4.55
N GLY A 11 16.75 7.08 3.22
CA GLY A 11 15.96 8.09 2.52
C GLY A 11 14.46 7.95 2.77
N SER A 12 13.94 6.72 2.83
CA SER A 12 12.54 6.47 3.15
C SER A 12 12.16 6.99 4.55
N LEU A 13 12.98 6.72 5.57
CA LEU A 13 12.73 7.20 6.93
C LEU A 13 12.80 8.72 7.04
N LEU A 14 13.76 9.36 6.36
CA LEU A 14 13.85 10.82 6.31
C LEU A 14 12.62 11.45 5.62
N LEU A 15 12.16 10.86 4.51
CA LEU A 15 10.96 11.29 3.81
C LEU A 15 9.70 11.12 4.67
N LEU A 16 9.57 9.99 5.38
CA LEU A 16 8.47 9.73 6.30
C LEU A 16 8.48 10.70 7.49
N ALA A 17 9.66 10.97 8.07
CA ALA A 17 9.81 11.92 9.17
C ALA A 17 9.44 13.35 8.75
N ALA A 18 9.94 13.79 7.59
CA ALA A 18 9.59 15.09 7.01
C ALA A 18 8.09 15.17 6.67
N GLY A 19 7.53 14.11 6.08
CA GLY A 19 6.11 14.01 5.75
C GLY A 19 5.20 14.04 6.98
N TYR A 20 5.57 13.35 8.06
CA TYR A 20 4.86 13.38 9.34
C TYR A 20 4.80 14.80 9.91
N ARG A 21 5.94 15.50 9.94
CA ARG A 21 6.01 16.88 10.43
C ARG A 21 5.20 17.84 9.56
N LEU A 22 5.33 17.75 8.24
CA LEU A 22 4.69 18.67 7.30
C LEU A 22 3.18 18.41 7.11
N SER A 23 2.69 17.24 7.49
CA SER A 23 1.26 16.91 7.42
C SER A 23 0.46 17.40 8.63
N SER A 24 1.08 17.90 9.71
CA SER A 24 0.36 18.37 10.93
C SER A 24 -0.38 19.70 10.76
N GLY A 25 -0.23 20.39 9.63
CA GLY A 25 -0.85 21.69 9.37
C GLY A 25 -0.07 22.49 8.31
N PRO A 26 -0.54 23.69 7.95
CA PRO A 26 0.19 24.56 7.03
C PRO A 26 1.47 25.11 7.67
N HIS A 27 2.61 24.87 7.02
CA HIS A 27 3.92 25.35 7.47
C HIS A 27 4.39 26.55 6.63
N ARG A 28 5.23 27.43 7.20
CA ARG A 28 5.92 28.49 6.45
C ARG A 28 7.38 28.11 6.26
N MET A 29 7.84 28.05 5.01
CA MET A 29 9.24 27.78 4.68
C MET A 29 9.70 28.79 3.63
N VAL A 30 10.77 29.54 3.93
CA VAL A 30 11.36 30.56 3.02
C VAL A 30 10.29 31.50 2.43
N GLY A 31 9.41 32.04 3.29
CA GLY A 31 8.36 32.98 2.88
C GLY A 31 7.15 32.38 2.14
N ARG A 32 7.17 31.09 1.77
CA ARG A 32 6.04 30.40 1.11
C ARG A 32 5.25 29.54 2.10
N ARG A 33 3.91 29.51 1.95
CA ARG A 33 3.04 28.58 2.70
C ARG A 33 3.07 27.20 2.03
N LEU A 34 3.51 26.19 2.76
CA LEU A 34 3.46 24.80 2.32
C LEU A 34 2.14 24.17 2.78
N PRO A 35 1.32 23.61 1.87
CA PRO A 35 0.07 22.96 2.23
C PRO A 35 0.36 21.61 2.91
N ALA A 36 -0.52 21.16 3.82
CA ALA A 36 -0.43 19.85 4.47
C ALA A 36 -0.39 18.68 3.46
N ALA A 37 -0.98 18.87 2.27
CA ALA A 37 -0.90 17.93 1.15
C ALA A 37 0.55 17.63 0.70
N ALA A 38 1.49 18.56 0.87
CA ALA A 38 2.90 18.32 0.59
C ALA A 38 3.49 17.28 1.56
N GLY A 39 3.13 17.35 2.84
CA GLY A 39 3.54 16.36 3.84
C GLY A 39 3.05 14.95 3.49
N HIS A 40 1.78 14.80 3.11
CA HIS A 40 1.25 13.52 2.65
C HIS A 40 1.93 13.01 1.37
N ARG A 41 2.33 13.90 0.45
CA ARG A 41 3.12 13.50 -0.73
C ARG A 41 4.50 12.95 -0.36
N LEU A 42 5.16 13.54 0.64
CA LEU A 42 6.42 13.00 1.14
C LEU A 42 6.21 11.63 1.80
N CYS A 43 5.15 11.45 2.59
CA CYS A 43 4.80 10.12 3.13
C CYS A 43 4.59 9.09 2.02
N MET A 44 3.89 9.45 0.93
CA MET A 44 3.70 8.54 -0.22
C MET A 44 5.03 8.08 -0.82
N VAL A 45 5.94 9.03 -1.08
CA VAL A 45 7.27 8.70 -1.64
C VAL A 45 8.09 7.90 -0.62
N GLY A 46 8.02 8.25 0.67
CA GLY A 46 8.70 7.52 1.75
C GLY A 46 8.24 6.07 1.85
N TRP A 47 6.93 5.80 1.81
CA TRP A 47 6.41 4.44 1.79
C TRP A 47 6.86 3.66 0.55
N LEU A 48 6.76 4.25 -0.64
CA LEU A 48 7.22 3.60 -1.87
C LEU A 48 8.73 3.32 -1.85
N ALA A 49 9.54 4.22 -1.29
CA ALA A 49 10.98 4.00 -1.12
C ALA A 49 11.28 2.87 -0.12
N LEU A 50 10.55 2.81 1.00
CA LEU A 50 10.68 1.72 1.98
C LEU A 50 10.26 0.37 1.37
N GLY A 51 9.19 0.35 0.59
CA GLY A 51 8.78 -0.84 -0.15
C GLY A 51 9.79 -1.24 -1.22
N GLY A 52 10.36 -0.27 -1.93
CA GLY A 52 11.43 -0.51 -2.90
C GLY A 52 12.70 -1.08 -2.27
N PHE A 53 13.06 -0.66 -1.06
CA PHE A 53 14.17 -1.23 -0.29
C PHE A 53 13.96 -2.74 -0.07
N TRP A 54 12.87 -3.12 0.59
CA TRP A 54 12.60 -4.55 0.86
C TRP A 54 12.42 -5.35 -0.43
N TRP A 55 11.78 -4.78 -1.44
CA TRP A 55 11.59 -5.43 -2.73
C TRP A 55 12.92 -5.71 -3.46
N SER A 56 13.98 -4.93 -3.19
CA SER A 56 15.33 -5.19 -3.71
C SER A 56 16.09 -6.30 -2.96
N GLU A 57 15.65 -6.68 -1.76
CA GLU A 57 16.30 -7.73 -0.94
C GLU A 57 15.84 -9.15 -1.31
N VAL A 58 14.91 -9.29 -2.27
CA VAL A 58 14.39 -10.61 -2.71
C VAL A 58 15.50 -11.52 -3.22
N GLU A 59 16.43 -10.99 -4.01
CA GLU A 59 17.57 -11.75 -4.55
C GLU A 59 18.43 -12.33 -3.43
N HIS A 60 18.71 -11.53 -2.38
CA HIS A 60 19.48 -11.98 -1.23
C HIS A 60 18.82 -13.19 -0.55
N TYR A 61 17.50 -13.14 -0.32
CA TYR A 61 16.77 -14.24 0.31
C TYR A 61 16.67 -15.49 -0.59
N ILE A 62 16.66 -15.33 -1.91
CA ILE A 62 16.76 -16.46 -2.85
C ILE A 62 18.13 -17.15 -2.69
N LEU A 63 19.23 -16.38 -2.62
CA LEU A 63 20.59 -16.91 -2.50
C LEU A 63 20.81 -17.70 -1.20
N ILE A 64 20.22 -17.27 -0.09
CA ILE A 64 20.30 -17.99 1.19
C ILE A 64 19.21 -19.08 1.36
N ARG A 65 18.48 -19.40 0.28
CA ARG A 65 17.42 -20.43 0.22
C ARG A 65 16.29 -20.22 1.23
N ASP A 66 15.87 -18.97 1.43
CA ASP A 66 14.75 -18.59 2.29
C ASP A 66 13.60 -18.00 1.45
N PRO A 67 12.79 -18.86 0.79
CA PRO A 67 11.73 -18.43 -0.11
C PRO A 67 10.59 -17.69 0.61
N VAL A 68 10.42 -17.92 1.91
CA VAL A 68 9.36 -17.29 2.71
C VAL A 68 9.66 -15.81 2.91
N ASN A 69 10.89 -15.48 3.33
CA ASN A 69 11.29 -14.09 3.49
C ASN A 69 11.44 -13.38 2.14
N ALA A 70 11.85 -14.09 1.08
CA ALA A 70 11.82 -13.57 -0.28
C ALA A 70 10.40 -13.13 -0.69
N LEU A 71 9.38 -13.94 -0.39
CA LEU A 71 7.98 -13.59 -0.68
C LEU A 71 7.51 -12.36 0.12
N PHE A 72 7.82 -12.28 1.42
CA PHE A 72 7.48 -11.11 2.23
C PHE A 72 8.13 -9.82 1.69
N CYS A 73 9.40 -9.91 1.29
CA CYS A 73 10.12 -8.81 0.65
C CYS A 73 9.46 -8.38 -0.67
N ALA A 74 9.07 -9.33 -1.51
CA ALA A 74 8.39 -9.05 -2.77
C ALA A 74 7.00 -8.42 -2.57
N MET A 75 6.28 -8.79 -1.51
CA MET A 75 4.99 -8.21 -1.14
C MET A 75 5.10 -6.79 -0.55
N ALA A 76 6.29 -6.35 -0.16
CA ALA A 76 6.50 -5.06 0.47
C ALA A 76 6.08 -3.90 -0.43
N LEU A 77 6.53 -3.87 -1.70
CA LEU A 77 6.21 -2.75 -2.60
C LEU A 77 4.70 -2.57 -2.83
N PRO A 78 3.91 -3.63 -3.13
CA PRO A 78 2.44 -3.52 -3.14
C PRO A 78 1.84 -3.04 -1.82
N PHE A 79 2.30 -3.58 -0.68
CA PHE A 79 1.79 -3.22 0.64
C PHE A 79 2.05 -1.73 0.97
N PHE A 80 3.27 -1.25 0.76
CA PHE A 80 3.60 0.14 1.01
C PHE A 80 3.00 1.09 -0.04
N GLY A 81 2.81 0.62 -1.28
CA GLY A 81 2.03 1.32 -2.31
C GLY A 81 0.57 1.49 -1.91
N TYR A 82 -0.01 0.49 -1.24
CA TYR A 82 -1.34 0.57 -0.65
C TYR A 82 -1.41 1.64 0.47
N LEU A 83 -0.41 1.72 1.36
CA LEU A 83 -0.34 2.80 2.36
C LEU A 83 -0.20 4.19 1.70
N ALA A 84 0.61 4.30 0.64
CA ALA A 84 0.74 5.52 -0.16
C ALA A 84 -0.61 5.90 -0.81
N TYR A 85 -1.37 4.94 -1.32
CA TYR A 85 -2.71 5.17 -1.83
C TYR A 85 -3.66 5.74 -0.76
N HIS A 86 -3.60 5.26 0.48
CA HIS A 86 -4.41 5.84 1.57
C HIS A 86 -3.97 7.26 1.97
N HIS A 87 -2.70 7.62 1.80
CA HIS A 87 -2.27 9.01 1.90
C HIS A 87 -2.81 9.86 0.75
N TRP A 88 -2.85 9.33 -0.47
CA TRP A 88 -3.48 10.01 -1.59
C TRP A 88 -4.98 10.24 -1.34
N LEU A 89 -5.72 9.24 -0.85
CA LEU A 89 -7.12 9.37 -0.46
C LEU A 89 -7.32 10.43 0.61
N THR A 90 -6.41 10.53 1.58
CA THR A 90 -6.42 11.58 2.61
C THR A 90 -6.34 12.98 2.01
N ILE A 91 -5.54 13.17 0.94
CA ILE A 91 -5.47 14.44 0.19
C ILE A 91 -6.79 14.70 -0.56
N GLN A 92 -7.32 13.69 -1.26
CA GLN A 92 -8.54 13.86 -2.07
C GLN A 92 -9.77 14.14 -1.22
N TRP A 93 -9.94 13.38 -0.13
CA TRP A 93 -11.07 13.50 0.78
C TRP A 93 -10.92 14.63 1.79
N ARG A 94 -9.76 15.28 1.85
CA ARG A 94 -9.42 16.33 2.82
C ARG A 94 -9.75 15.93 4.25
N ARG A 95 -9.57 14.64 4.58
CA ARG A 95 -9.91 14.04 5.86
C ARG A 95 -8.70 13.29 6.40
N GLU A 96 -8.13 13.81 7.49
CA GLU A 96 -7.03 13.16 8.19
C GLU A 96 -7.45 11.80 8.77
N TYR A 97 -6.46 10.90 8.88
CA TYR A 97 -6.66 9.56 9.42
C TYR A 97 -5.59 9.27 10.48
N PRO A 98 -5.92 9.38 11.79
CA PRO A 98 -4.94 9.33 12.88
C PRO A 98 -4.08 8.05 12.88
N ALA A 99 -4.69 6.89 12.62
CA ALA A 99 -3.99 5.61 12.59
C ALA A 99 -2.87 5.57 11.52
N LEU A 100 -3.11 6.17 10.34
CA LEU A 100 -2.10 6.25 9.29
C LEU A 100 -0.94 7.18 9.68
N ARG A 101 -1.23 8.27 10.41
CA ARG A 101 -0.18 9.16 10.95
C ARG A 101 0.62 8.47 12.05
N TRP A 102 -0.03 7.73 12.93
CA TRP A 102 0.61 6.93 13.98
C TRP A 102 1.56 5.90 13.36
N LEU A 103 1.11 5.21 12.31
CA LEU A 103 1.94 4.23 11.59
C LEU A 103 3.21 4.85 11.01
N VAL A 104 3.12 6.04 10.38
CA VAL A 104 4.30 6.77 9.90
C VAL A 104 5.27 7.07 11.05
N ALA A 105 4.77 7.59 12.18
CA ALA A 105 5.61 7.91 13.33
C ALA A 105 6.26 6.66 13.92
N MET A 106 5.51 5.57 14.08
CA MET A 106 5.99 4.28 14.56
C MET A 106 7.10 3.75 13.65
N THR A 107 6.93 3.76 12.32
CA THR A 107 7.95 3.30 11.38
C THR A 107 9.22 4.14 11.46
N VAL A 108 9.10 5.47 11.59
CA VAL A 108 10.26 6.35 11.74
C VAL A 108 11.02 6.07 13.03
N VAL A 109 10.31 5.91 14.17
CA VAL A 109 10.94 5.65 15.47
C VAL A 109 11.55 4.26 15.53
N ALA A 110 10.77 3.22 15.22
CA ALA A 110 11.24 1.84 15.29
C ALA A 110 12.33 1.57 14.24
N GLY A 111 12.09 1.96 12.98
CA GLY A 111 13.06 1.82 11.90
C GLY A 111 14.32 2.64 12.14
N GLY A 112 14.19 3.86 12.64
CA GLY A 112 15.33 4.72 12.98
C GLY A 112 16.23 4.11 14.05
N ILE A 113 15.66 3.54 15.12
CA ILE A 113 16.43 2.84 16.15
C ILE A 113 17.06 1.57 15.58
N TYR A 114 16.29 0.77 14.83
CA TYR A 114 16.78 -0.48 14.24
C TYR A 114 17.99 -0.26 13.33
N PHE A 115 17.82 0.58 12.29
CA PHE A 115 18.90 0.86 11.35
C PHE A 115 20.07 1.57 12.04
N LEU A 116 19.85 2.39 13.06
CA LEU A 116 20.97 2.96 13.81
C LEU A 116 21.83 1.86 14.46
N VAL A 117 21.21 0.91 15.15
CA VAL A 117 21.95 -0.18 15.83
C VAL A 117 22.54 -1.14 14.82
N GLU A 118 21.77 -1.55 13.83
CA GLU A 118 22.19 -2.48 12.77
C GLU A 118 23.39 -1.92 11.99
N ARG A 119 23.35 -0.63 11.62
CA ARG A 119 24.37 0.00 10.77
C ARG A 119 25.63 0.44 11.49
N VAL A 120 25.63 0.44 12.82
CA VAL A 120 26.77 0.81 13.65
C VAL A 120 27.22 -0.44 14.43
N PRO A 121 28.15 -1.25 13.87
CA PRO A 121 28.60 -2.49 14.49
C PRO A 121 29.10 -2.32 15.92
N PHE A 122 29.73 -1.18 16.24
CA PHE A 122 30.11 -0.84 17.61
C PHE A 122 28.92 -0.86 18.58
N LEU A 123 27.78 -0.30 18.18
CA LEU A 123 26.56 -0.26 18.99
C LEU A 123 25.89 -1.63 19.06
N ALA A 124 25.82 -2.35 17.94
CA ALA A 124 25.33 -3.73 17.90
C ALA A 124 26.19 -4.65 18.79
N GLY A 125 27.51 -4.59 18.66
CA GLY A 125 28.46 -5.40 19.42
C GLY A 125 28.39 -5.12 20.93
N TRP A 126 28.25 -3.86 21.32
CA TRP A 126 28.00 -3.51 22.72
C TRP A 126 26.70 -4.13 23.26
N LEU A 127 25.60 -4.03 22.51
CA LEU A 127 24.32 -4.61 22.92
C LEU A 127 24.37 -6.14 22.99
N ILE A 128 25.01 -6.79 22.01
CA ILE A 128 25.24 -8.23 21.97
C ILE A 128 26.04 -8.68 23.18
N GLN A 129 27.15 -7.98 23.48
CA GLN A 129 28.02 -8.28 24.62
C GLN A 129 27.25 -8.22 25.94
N VAL A 130 26.49 -7.15 26.17
CA VAL A 130 25.69 -6.99 27.40
C VAL A 130 24.67 -8.13 27.56
N VAL A 131 23.98 -8.48 26.48
CA VAL A 131 23.00 -9.58 26.50
C VAL A 131 23.69 -10.94 26.70
N ALA A 132 24.86 -11.15 26.10
CA ALA A 132 25.63 -12.38 26.25
C ALA A 132 26.11 -12.55 27.70
N GLU A 133 26.68 -11.50 28.31
CA GLU A 133 27.14 -11.50 29.71
C GLU A 133 26.00 -11.84 30.67
N GLN A 134 24.84 -11.23 30.48
CA GLN A 134 23.69 -11.48 31.33
C GLN A 134 23.06 -12.86 31.11
N SER A 135 23.09 -13.37 29.87
CA SER A 135 22.59 -14.72 29.57
C SER A 135 23.49 -15.79 30.20
N VAL A 136 24.82 -15.61 30.14
CA VAL A 136 25.80 -16.49 30.80
C VAL A 136 25.70 -16.39 32.31
N TRP A 137 25.49 -15.19 32.86
CA TRP A 137 25.27 -14.99 34.29
C TRP A 137 24.06 -15.77 34.81
N LEU A 138 22.96 -15.84 34.04
CA LEU A 138 21.80 -16.67 34.38
C LEU A 138 22.14 -18.18 34.37
N LEU A 139 22.96 -18.63 33.43
CA LEU A 139 23.42 -20.03 33.37
C LEU A 139 24.31 -20.40 34.55
N ASP A 140 25.21 -19.50 34.96
CA ASP A 140 26.09 -19.69 36.10
C ASP A 140 25.29 -19.84 37.41
N ILE A 141 24.28 -18.97 37.61
CA ILE A 141 23.35 -19.08 38.74
C ILE A 141 22.55 -20.40 38.70
N ALA A 142 22.23 -20.90 37.51
CA ALA A 142 21.54 -22.16 37.32
C ALA A 142 22.44 -23.41 37.49
N GLY A 143 23.73 -23.24 37.83
CA GLY A 143 24.67 -24.34 38.04
C GLY A 143 25.32 -24.86 36.76
N ALA A 144 25.22 -24.13 35.65
CA ALA A 144 25.82 -24.45 34.36
C ALA A 144 26.87 -23.38 34.01
N PRO A 145 28.07 -23.41 34.63
CA PRO A 145 29.07 -22.36 34.45
C PRO A 145 29.51 -22.27 32.99
N THR A 146 29.38 -21.09 32.40
CA THR A 146 29.71 -20.81 31.00
C THR A 146 30.58 -19.57 30.90
N THR A 147 31.39 -19.49 29.85
CA THR A 147 32.26 -18.36 29.56
C THR A 147 31.95 -17.81 28.17
N LEU A 148 32.36 -16.57 27.93
CA LEU A 148 32.24 -15.94 26.61
C LEU A 148 33.61 -15.89 25.94
N GLY A 149 33.64 -16.20 24.65
CA GLY A 149 34.81 -15.89 23.83
C GLY A 149 34.86 -14.40 23.47
N PRO A 150 35.86 -13.98 22.69
CA PRO A 150 36.03 -12.58 22.32
C PRO A 150 34.88 -12.10 21.42
N LEU A 151 34.46 -10.84 21.60
CA LEU A 151 33.53 -10.18 20.70
C LEU A 151 34.14 -10.08 19.30
N ASP A 152 33.54 -10.80 18.36
CA ASP A 152 33.90 -10.75 16.96
C ASP A 152 33.05 -9.70 16.26
N TYR A 153 33.72 -8.82 15.50
CA TYR A 153 33.04 -7.85 14.64
C TYR A 153 32.93 -8.36 13.20
N GLY A 154 33.61 -9.45 12.83
CA GLY A 154 33.79 -9.86 11.46
C GLY A 154 34.58 -8.86 10.62
N GLU A 155 34.40 -8.95 9.30
CA GLU A 155 35.11 -8.09 8.35
C GLU A 155 34.46 -6.70 8.21
N GLY A 156 35.28 -5.69 7.94
CA GLY A 156 34.82 -4.33 7.63
C GLY A 156 34.78 -3.34 8.81
N SER A 157 34.27 -2.15 8.54
CA SER A 157 34.29 -1.02 9.48
C SER A 157 33.45 -1.29 10.74
N ARG A 158 33.91 -0.81 11.90
CA ARG A 158 33.16 -0.87 13.17
C ARG A 158 32.21 0.30 13.38
N TRP A 159 32.37 1.38 12.61
CA TRP A 159 31.64 2.64 12.81
C TRP A 159 30.40 2.75 11.94
N TYR A 160 30.46 2.18 10.74
CA TYR A 160 29.34 2.20 9.81
C TYR A 160 29.50 1.08 8.77
N ARG A 161 28.45 0.29 8.56
CA ARG A 161 28.38 -0.74 7.51
C ARG A 161 27.19 -0.52 6.59
N LEU A 162 27.41 -0.84 5.32
CA LEU A 162 26.41 -0.78 4.28
C LEU A 162 25.79 -2.18 4.11
N GLY A 163 24.46 -2.28 4.10
CA GLY A 163 23.70 -3.49 3.75
C GLY A 163 23.97 -4.74 4.62
N SER A 164 23.45 -5.89 4.19
CA SER A 164 23.36 -7.18 4.89
C SER A 164 24.67 -7.84 5.39
N ALA A 165 25.81 -7.13 5.36
CA ALA A 165 27.10 -7.55 5.95
C ALA A 165 27.15 -7.39 7.50
N HIS A 166 26.01 -7.55 8.19
CA HIS A 166 25.88 -7.36 9.64
C HIS A 166 25.88 -8.66 10.44
N GLN A 167 25.76 -9.81 9.77
CA GLN A 167 25.64 -11.10 10.45
C GLN A 167 26.93 -11.58 11.14
N ASP A 168 28.04 -10.86 10.94
CA ASP A 168 29.33 -11.29 11.49
C ASP A 168 29.58 -10.79 12.93
N VAL A 169 28.80 -9.83 13.44
CA VAL A 169 29.00 -9.39 14.82
C VAL A 169 28.38 -10.42 15.76
N SER A 170 29.23 -11.10 16.52
CA SER A 170 28.81 -12.19 17.39
C SER A 170 29.71 -12.35 18.60
N VAL A 171 29.17 -12.95 19.66
CA VAL A 171 29.93 -13.38 20.82
C VAL A 171 29.75 -14.89 20.96
N PRO A 172 30.79 -15.71 20.74
CA PRO A 172 30.71 -17.15 20.93
C PRO A 172 30.59 -17.48 22.41
N VAL A 173 29.77 -18.49 22.71
CA VAL A 173 29.63 -19.04 24.06
C VAL A 173 30.50 -20.28 24.19
N GLU A 174 31.16 -20.44 25.33
CA GLU A 174 32.03 -21.56 25.65
C GLU A 174 31.59 -22.20 26.96
N ALA A 175 31.61 -23.52 27.01
CA ALA A 175 31.23 -24.26 28.22
C ALA A 175 32.03 -25.55 28.30
N ALA A 176 32.62 -25.83 29.46
CA ALA A 176 33.37 -27.07 29.68
C ALA A 176 32.46 -28.32 29.68
N TRP A 177 31.19 -28.14 30.05
CA TRP A 177 30.16 -29.18 30.08
C TRP A 177 29.43 -29.37 28.75
N ARG A 178 29.83 -28.63 27.70
CA ARG A 178 29.25 -28.79 26.36
C ARG A 178 29.53 -30.19 25.83
N ASP A 179 28.48 -30.88 25.40
CA ASP A 179 28.62 -32.16 24.72
C ASP A 179 29.42 -31.98 23.40
N PRO A 180 30.41 -32.86 23.11
CA PRO A 180 31.26 -32.76 21.92
C PRO A 180 30.51 -32.79 20.58
N MET A 181 29.34 -33.42 20.54
CA MET A 181 28.49 -33.52 19.35
C MET A 181 27.59 -32.29 19.16
N SER A 182 27.50 -31.41 20.16
CA SER A 182 26.65 -30.23 20.11
C SER A 182 27.29 -29.09 19.32
N PRO A 183 26.51 -28.34 18.51
CA PRO A 183 27.03 -27.23 17.73
C PRO A 183 27.48 -26.06 18.63
N ALA A 184 28.42 -25.26 18.13
CA ALA A 184 28.80 -24.03 18.81
C ALA A 184 27.66 -23.01 18.73
N VAL A 185 27.41 -22.29 19.81
CA VAL A 185 26.34 -21.29 19.90
C VAL A 185 26.99 -19.92 20.07
N SER A 186 26.56 -18.96 19.26
CA SER A 186 26.97 -17.57 19.36
C SER A 186 25.75 -16.67 19.56
N ILE A 187 25.91 -15.64 20.39
CA ILE A 187 24.91 -14.59 20.54
C ILE A 187 25.14 -13.56 19.42
N VAL A 188 24.08 -13.25 18.69
CA VAL A 188 24.06 -12.28 17.59
C VAL A 188 23.01 -11.20 17.85
N LEU A 189 22.93 -10.17 16.99
CA LEU A 189 21.98 -9.07 17.15
C LEU A 189 20.52 -9.54 17.29
N ALA A 190 20.13 -10.58 16.55
CA ALA A 190 18.78 -11.17 16.64
C ALA A 190 18.45 -11.75 18.04
N CYS A 191 19.46 -12.11 18.83
CA CYS A 191 19.31 -12.63 20.19
C CYS A 191 19.16 -11.52 21.26
N THR A 192 19.20 -10.25 20.89
CA THR A 192 19.13 -9.13 21.85
C THR A 192 17.71 -8.69 22.19
N ALA A 193 16.69 -9.28 21.54
CA ALA A 193 15.29 -8.84 21.54
C ALA A 193 15.05 -7.39 21.10
N LEU A 194 16.04 -6.73 20.49
CA LEU A 194 15.91 -5.36 19.97
C LEU A 194 14.66 -5.22 19.10
N GLN A 195 14.43 -6.14 18.16
CA GLN A 195 13.31 -6.10 17.22
C GLN A 195 11.94 -6.08 17.92
N SER A 196 11.72 -6.94 18.92
CA SER A 196 10.47 -6.95 19.67
C SER A 196 10.32 -5.67 20.51
N MET A 197 11.39 -5.24 21.19
CA MET A 197 11.36 -4.03 22.02
C MET A 197 11.05 -2.77 21.21
N ILE A 198 11.70 -2.56 20.06
CA ILE A 198 11.47 -1.35 19.25
C ILE A 198 10.06 -1.24 18.69
N ILE A 199 9.37 -2.36 18.42
CA ILE A 199 7.98 -2.37 17.96
C ILE A 199 7.08 -1.83 19.07
N PHE A 200 7.25 -2.30 20.31
CA PHE A 200 6.50 -1.77 21.46
C PHE A 200 6.90 -0.33 21.79
N VAL A 201 8.19 0.01 21.79
CA VAL A 201 8.67 1.38 22.02
C VAL A 201 8.09 2.33 20.99
N GLY A 202 8.18 2.01 19.71
CA GLY A 202 7.61 2.80 18.62
C GLY A 202 6.10 2.94 18.76
N GLY A 203 5.39 1.85 19.06
CA GLY A 203 3.94 1.86 19.24
C GLY A 203 3.50 2.75 20.41
N VAL A 204 4.12 2.54 21.59
CA VAL A 204 3.82 3.26 22.84
C VAL A 204 4.16 4.74 22.74
N LEU A 205 5.37 5.09 22.29
CA LEU A 205 5.84 6.48 22.25
C LEU A 205 5.03 7.34 21.28
N CYS A 206 4.60 6.76 20.17
CA CYS A 206 3.87 7.45 19.10
C CYS A 206 2.37 7.58 19.37
N THR A 207 1.84 6.99 20.44
CA THR A 207 0.43 7.18 20.83
C THR A 207 0.14 8.63 21.26
N SER A 208 -1.15 9.01 21.17
CA SER A 208 -1.67 10.28 21.71
C SER A 208 -1.85 10.26 23.23
N ALA A 209 -1.52 9.16 23.92
CA ALA A 209 -1.78 9.00 25.35
C ALA A 209 -0.92 9.94 26.24
N PRO A 210 -1.41 10.29 27.44
CA PRO A 210 -0.63 10.99 28.46
C PRO A 210 0.70 10.29 28.75
N ARG A 211 1.71 11.08 29.14
CA ARG A 211 3.08 10.58 29.37
C ARG A 211 3.12 9.49 30.45
N GLU A 212 2.34 9.62 31.51
CA GLU A 212 2.28 8.66 32.61
C GLU A 212 1.88 7.26 32.14
N ARG A 213 0.77 7.15 31.39
CA ARG A 213 0.30 5.87 30.83
C ARG A 213 1.31 5.26 29.86
N ARG A 214 1.99 6.09 29.06
CA ARG A 214 3.07 5.62 28.17
C ARG A 214 4.25 5.06 28.96
N ILE A 215 4.64 5.70 30.07
CA ILE A 215 5.71 5.20 30.94
C ILE A 215 5.30 3.85 31.56
N TYR A 216 4.08 3.72 32.08
CA TYR A 216 3.60 2.44 32.62
C TYR A 216 3.62 1.32 31.56
N ALA A 217 3.10 1.58 30.35
CA ALA A 217 3.12 0.59 29.29
C ALA A 217 4.55 0.23 28.85
N PHE A 218 5.45 1.21 28.78
CA PHE A 218 6.87 0.98 28.50
C PHE A 218 7.53 0.10 29.58
N LEU A 219 7.34 0.43 30.85
CA LEU A 219 7.91 -0.33 31.98
C LEU A 219 7.30 -1.73 32.12
N ALA A 220 6.04 -1.92 31.73
CA ALA A 220 5.40 -3.23 31.72
C ALA A 220 5.91 -4.12 30.58
N THR A 221 6.35 -3.54 29.46
CA THR A 221 6.72 -4.29 28.25
C THR A 221 8.20 -4.50 28.08
N VAL A 222 8.97 -3.41 27.96
CA VAL A 222 10.37 -3.47 27.53
C VAL A 222 11.23 -4.29 28.52
N PRO A 223 11.16 -4.07 29.85
CA PRO A 223 11.87 -4.92 30.81
C PRO A 223 11.43 -6.38 30.76
N THR A 224 10.14 -6.63 30.56
CA THR A 224 9.59 -7.99 30.49
C THR A 224 10.08 -8.72 29.25
N ILE A 225 10.05 -8.08 28.08
CA ILE A 225 10.60 -8.63 26.82
C ILE A 225 12.08 -8.92 26.99
N TYR A 226 12.83 -7.99 27.58
CA TYR A 226 14.25 -8.16 27.83
C TYR A 226 14.55 -9.36 28.73
N LEU A 227 13.85 -9.46 29.88
CA LEU A 227 14.02 -10.57 30.83
C LEU A 227 13.66 -11.92 30.20
N LEU A 228 12.52 -12.00 29.51
CA LEU A 228 12.10 -13.21 28.82
C LEU A 228 13.08 -13.62 27.73
N ASN A 229 13.70 -12.66 27.05
CA ASN A 229 14.75 -12.92 26.07
C ASN A 229 16.03 -13.47 26.70
N LEU A 230 16.47 -12.94 27.84
CA LEU A 230 17.63 -13.48 28.57
C LEU A 230 17.39 -14.93 28.99
N ILE A 231 16.21 -15.22 29.55
CA ILE A 231 15.81 -16.58 29.93
C ILE A 231 15.79 -17.48 28.70
N ARG A 232 15.19 -17.02 27.60
CA ARG A 232 15.15 -17.75 26.34
C ARG A 232 16.55 -18.08 25.83
N ASN A 233 17.49 -17.14 25.87
CA ASN A 233 18.86 -17.37 25.42
C ASN A 233 19.58 -18.39 26.31
N ALA A 234 19.50 -18.24 27.63
CA ALA A 234 20.07 -19.19 28.58
C ALA A 234 19.50 -20.60 28.37
N VAL A 235 18.17 -20.74 28.27
CA VAL A 235 17.52 -22.03 28.04
C VAL A 235 17.94 -22.65 26.71
N VAL A 236 18.00 -21.87 25.62
CA VAL A 236 18.43 -22.40 24.31
C VAL A 236 19.88 -22.87 24.35
N ILE A 237 20.80 -22.13 24.99
CA ILE A 237 22.20 -22.54 25.17
C ILE A 237 22.26 -23.84 25.98
N TRP A 238 21.60 -23.87 27.14
CA TRP A 238 21.59 -25.02 28.03
C TRP A 238 21.08 -26.28 27.34
N LEU A 239 19.89 -26.21 26.73
CA LEU A 239 19.32 -27.33 26.00
C LEU A 239 20.27 -27.81 24.91
N THR A 240 20.82 -26.88 24.12
CA THR A 240 21.70 -27.22 22.98
C THR A 240 22.97 -27.93 23.44
N TYR A 241 23.61 -27.46 24.51
CA TYR A 241 24.89 -28.01 24.97
C TYR A 241 24.76 -29.31 25.76
N GLU A 242 23.61 -29.55 26.41
CA GLU A 242 23.26 -30.84 27.02
C GLU A 242 22.82 -31.89 25.98
N HIS A 243 22.68 -31.51 24.70
CA HIS A 243 22.34 -32.44 23.62
C HIS A 243 21.04 -33.26 23.85
N ILE A 244 20.05 -32.66 24.52
CA ILE A 244 18.88 -33.36 25.09
C ILE A 244 18.08 -34.16 24.05
N TRP A 245 17.95 -33.65 22.82
CA TRP A 245 17.21 -34.28 21.72
C TRP A 245 18.11 -34.71 20.56
N GLY A 246 19.39 -34.97 20.80
CA GLY A 246 20.31 -35.36 19.74
C GLY A 246 20.71 -34.20 18.82
N GLU A 247 21.02 -34.52 17.57
CA GLU A 247 21.45 -33.53 16.56
C GLU A 247 20.42 -32.42 16.30
N ASP A 248 19.12 -32.71 16.50
CA ASP A 248 18.03 -31.75 16.29
C ASP A 248 17.79 -30.82 17.50
N THR A 249 18.55 -30.96 18.60
CA THR A 249 18.31 -30.22 19.85
C THR A 249 18.27 -28.71 19.62
N PHE A 250 19.21 -28.18 18.84
CA PHE A 250 19.23 -26.75 18.52
C PHE A 250 17.98 -26.32 17.77
N TYR A 251 17.53 -27.12 16.79
CA TYR A 251 16.33 -26.85 16.02
C TYR A 251 15.10 -26.82 16.93
N TYR A 252 14.89 -27.82 17.80
CA TYR A 252 13.75 -27.84 18.71
C TYR A 252 13.79 -26.71 19.74
N ALA A 253 14.95 -26.46 20.36
CA ALA A 253 15.13 -25.39 21.33
C ALA A 253 14.86 -24.02 20.69
N HIS A 254 15.39 -23.77 19.49
CA HIS A 254 15.24 -22.47 18.83
C HIS A 254 13.84 -22.29 18.22
N ALA A 255 13.33 -23.28 17.48
CA ALA A 255 12.10 -23.17 16.72
C ALA A 255 10.84 -23.35 17.57
N TRP A 256 10.82 -24.34 18.46
CA TRP A 256 9.61 -24.63 19.25
C TRP A 256 9.59 -23.88 20.57
N ILE A 257 10.66 -23.97 21.35
CA ILE A 257 10.71 -23.33 22.67
C ILE A 257 10.93 -21.82 22.52
N GLY A 258 11.94 -21.43 21.73
CA GLY A 258 12.27 -20.02 21.50
C GLY A 258 11.14 -19.26 20.80
N LYS A 259 10.75 -19.65 19.58
CA LYS A 259 9.72 -18.93 18.82
C LYS A 259 8.31 -19.15 19.37
N GLY A 260 7.99 -20.35 19.85
CA GLY A 260 6.68 -20.63 20.44
C GLY A 260 6.45 -19.88 21.76
N GLY A 261 7.43 -19.93 22.68
CA GLY A 261 7.35 -19.21 23.95
C GLY A 261 7.29 -17.69 23.78
N SER A 262 8.08 -17.13 22.86
CA SER A 262 8.04 -15.70 22.55
C SER A 262 6.72 -15.26 21.93
N LEU A 263 6.04 -16.10 21.12
CA LEU A 263 4.71 -15.80 20.60
C LEU A 263 3.66 -15.70 21.73
N VAL A 264 3.66 -16.65 22.67
CA VAL A 264 2.74 -16.63 23.82
C VAL A 264 2.99 -15.40 24.68
N ALA A 265 4.26 -15.10 24.97
CA ALA A 265 4.65 -13.90 25.70
C ALA A 265 4.21 -12.63 24.98
N LEU A 266 4.36 -12.56 23.65
CA LEU A 266 3.96 -11.41 22.85
C LEU A 266 2.46 -11.16 22.93
N ILE A 267 1.63 -12.22 22.89
CA ILE A 267 0.17 -12.12 23.03
C ILE A 267 -0.21 -11.59 24.42
N ALA A 268 0.40 -12.13 25.48
CA ALA A 268 0.16 -11.70 26.85
C ALA A 268 0.58 -10.23 27.05
N LEU A 269 1.75 -9.84 26.52
CA LEU A 269 2.24 -8.47 26.59
C LEU A 269 1.37 -7.50 25.77
N ALA A 270 0.91 -7.90 24.59
CA ALA A 270 -0.02 -7.10 23.80
C ALA A 270 -1.32 -6.82 24.57
N TYR A 271 -1.88 -7.84 25.24
CA TYR A 271 -3.05 -7.69 26.10
C TYR A 271 -2.81 -6.68 27.23
N ILE A 272 -1.67 -6.80 27.94
CA ILE A 272 -1.27 -5.87 29.00
C ILE A 272 -1.16 -4.44 28.47
N VAL A 273 -0.54 -4.25 27.31
CA VAL A 273 -0.39 -2.92 26.70
C VAL A 273 -1.72 -2.32 26.34
N PHE A 274 -2.61 -3.08 25.72
CA PHE A 274 -3.92 -2.57 25.32
C PHE A 274 -4.79 -2.20 26.52
N HIS A 275 -4.61 -2.89 27.65
CA HIS A 275 -5.24 -2.50 28.90
C HIS A 275 -4.78 -1.11 29.40
N TYR A 276 -3.48 -0.80 29.28
CA TYR A 276 -2.94 0.51 29.70
C TYR A 276 -3.04 1.62 28.64
N LEU A 277 -3.05 1.24 27.36
CA LEU A 277 -3.03 2.11 26.19
C LEU A 277 -4.07 1.67 25.15
N PRO A 278 -5.37 1.89 25.40
CA PRO A 278 -6.41 1.64 24.40
C PRO A 278 -6.17 2.47 23.13
N GLU A 279 -5.52 3.63 23.21
CA GLU A 279 -5.19 4.45 22.04
C GLU A 279 -4.23 3.73 21.06
N MET A 280 -3.36 2.85 21.56
CA MET A 280 -2.52 2.01 20.71
C MET A 280 -3.35 0.96 19.98
N GLN A 281 -4.31 0.35 20.69
CA GLN A 281 -5.25 -0.59 20.09
C GLN A 281 -6.10 0.08 19.01
N ASP A 282 -6.65 1.26 19.27
CA ASP A 282 -7.41 2.05 18.30
C ASP A 282 -6.58 2.39 17.05
N ALA A 283 -5.30 2.69 17.24
CA ALA A 283 -4.40 2.94 16.11
C ALA A 283 -4.16 1.68 15.27
N ILE A 284 -3.93 0.53 15.91
CA ILE A 284 -3.74 -0.76 15.22
C ILE A 284 -5.01 -1.16 14.47
N LEU A 285 -6.16 -1.13 15.15
CA LEU A 285 -7.46 -1.41 14.54
C LEU A 285 -7.75 -0.42 13.40
N GLY A 286 -7.44 0.86 13.57
CA GLY A 286 -7.60 1.85 12.52
C GLY A 286 -6.73 1.56 11.28
N VAL A 287 -5.52 1.01 11.43
CA VAL A 287 -4.69 0.54 10.31
C VAL A 287 -5.30 -0.69 9.66
N MET A 288 -5.78 -1.66 10.47
CA MET A 288 -6.50 -2.83 9.96
C MET A 288 -7.75 -2.42 9.20
N ASP A 289 -8.43 -1.35 9.63
CA ASP A 289 -9.67 -0.88 9.06
C ASP A 289 -9.52 -0.08 7.75
N LEU A 290 -8.28 0.17 7.31
CA LEU A 290 -7.99 0.89 6.06
C LEU A 290 -8.74 0.34 4.83
N PRO A 291 -8.89 -0.99 4.61
CA PRO A 291 -9.59 -1.54 3.45
C PRO A 291 -11.08 -1.16 3.41
N TRP A 292 -11.68 -0.94 4.58
CA TRP A 292 -13.10 -0.58 4.73
C TRP A 292 -13.31 0.92 4.94
N ARG A 293 -12.27 1.74 4.75
CA ARG A 293 -12.35 3.20 4.90
C ARG A 293 -13.29 3.79 3.84
N GLU A 294 -14.43 4.30 4.29
CA GLU A 294 -15.42 4.93 3.41
C GLU A 294 -15.09 6.38 3.06
N PRO A 295 -15.43 6.83 1.84
CA PRO A 295 -15.29 8.23 1.45
C PRO A 295 -16.30 9.10 2.23
N PRO A 296 -15.99 10.39 2.49
CA PRO A 296 -16.97 11.33 3.02
C PRO A 296 -18.22 11.43 2.13
N GLN A 297 -19.37 11.80 2.71
CA GLN A 297 -20.63 11.94 1.98
C GLN A 297 -20.48 12.76 0.70
N GLY A 298 -20.99 12.22 -0.42
CA GLY A 298 -20.91 12.84 -1.74
C GLY A 298 -19.58 12.63 -2.49
N MET A 299 -18.57 12.02 -1.87
CA MET A 299 -17.33 11.62 -2.54
C MET A 299 -17.35 10.10 -2.81
N ARG A 300 -16.71 9.66 -3.90
CA ARG A 300 -16.43 8.23 -4.15
C ARG A 300 -14.94 7.96 -3.98
N THR A 301 -14.56 6.68 -3.91
CA THR A 301 -13.18 6.16 -3.88
C THR A 301 -12.64 5.98 -5.31
N PRO A 302 -11.99 6.98 -5.94
CA PRO A 302 -11.15 6.73 -7.10
C PRO A 302 -9.98 5.81 -6.69
N PRO A 303 -9.38 5.00 -7.59
CA PRO A 303 -9.08 5.41 -8.96
C PRO A 303 -9.75 4.57 -10.04
N PHE A 304 -10.57 3.60 -9.69
CA PHE A 304 -11.20 2.69 -10.66
C PHE A 304 -12.71 2.84 -10.68
N ALA A 305 -13.31 2.57 -11.83
CA ALA A 305 -14.73 2.60 -12.06
C ALA A 305 -15.48 1.59 -11.16
N ALA A 306 -16.72 1.92 -10.79
CA ALA A 306 -17.59 0.93 -10.18
C ALA A 306 -17.89 -0.20 -11.19
N GLY A 307 -17.75 -1.45 -10.75
CA GLY A 307 -17.87 -2.61 -11.62
C GLY A 307 -16.56 -3.07 -12.26
N THR A 308 -15.41 -2.47 -11.93
CA THR A 308 -14.10 -3.06 -12.24
C THR A 308 -14.01 -4.46 -11.61
N PRO A 309 -13.71 -5.51 -12.40
CA PRO A 309 -13.55 -6.86 -11.86
C PRO A 309 -12.50 -6.92 -10.75
N GLY A 310 -12.84 -7.52 -9.59
CA GLY A 310 -11.94 -7.59 -8.43
C GLY A 310 -10.65 -8.37 -8.67
N TRP A 311 -10.62 -9.28 -9.65
CA TRP A 311 -9.42 -10.01 -10.03
C TRP A 311 -8.38 -9.13 -10.74
N LEU A 312 -8.76 -7.98 -11.32
CA LEU A 312 -7.83 -7.12 -12.06
C LEU A 312 -6.76 -6.48 -11.16
N PRO A 313 -7.11 -5.81 -10.04
CA PRO A 313 -6.12 -5.36 -9.07
C PRO A 313 -5.26 -6.50 -8.54
N ILE A 314 -5.85 -7.66 -8.27
CA ILE A 314 -5.14 -8.84 -7.76
C ILE A 314 -4.10 -9.29 -8.79
N ALA A 315 -4.48 -9.47 -10.06
CA ALA A 315 -3.58 -9.86 -11.12
C ALA A 315 -2.40 -8.88 -11.30
N PHE A 316 -2.68 -7.57 -11.25
CA PHE A 316 -1.63 -6.55 -11.32
C PHE A 316 -0.68 -6.59 -10.12
N VAL A 317 -1.23 -6.73 -8.90
CA VAL A 317 -0.44 -6.87 -7.67
C VAL A 317 0.41 -8.14 -7.69
N THR A 318 -0.15 -9.27 -8.13
CA THR A 318 0.60 -10.51 -8.33
C THR A 318 1.75 -10.30 -9.32
N GLY A 319 1.50 -9.57 -10.41
CA GLY A 319 2.55 -9.15 -11.34
C GLY A 319 3.69 -8.41 -10.64
N LEU A 320 3.38 -7.40 -9.81
CA LEU A 320 4.37 -6.64 -9.04
C LEU A 320 5.17 -7.50 -8.04
N VAL A 321 4.53 -8.49 -7.42
CA VAL A 321 5.19 -9.45 -6.51
C VAL A 321 6.13 -10.38 -7.28
N LEU A 322 5.82 -10.73 -8.53
CA LEU A 322 6.67 -11.63 -9.32
C LEU A 322 7.88 -10.94 -9.97
N VAL A 323 7.85 -9.63 -10.20
CA VAL A 323 8.96 -8.91 -10.84
C VAL A 323 10.32 -9.14 -10.18
N PRO A 324 10.51 -9.04 -8.84
CA PRO A 324 11.85 -9.19 -8.26
C PRO A 324 12.34 -10.65 -8.34
N PHE A 325 11.44 -11.64 -8.35
CA PHE A 325 11.79 -13.02 -8.68
C PHE A 325 12.23 -13.17 -10.14
N GLY A 326 11.53 -12.51 -11.06
CA GLY A 326 11.92 -12.48 -12.47
C GLY A 326 13.22 -11.71 -12.72
N ALA A 327 13.53 -10.69 -11.92
CA ALA A 327 14.79 -9.96 -11.99
C ALA A 327 15.99 -10.82 -11.53
N ALA A 328 15.74 -11.80 -10.66
CA ALA A 328 16.70 -12.82 -10.24
C ALA A 328 16.82 -13.99 -11.23
N ALA A 329 16.19 -13.93 -12.41
CA ALA A 329 16.31 -14.94 -13.45
C ALA A 329 17.79 -15.18 -13.83
N GLY A 330 18.17 -16.47 -13.93
CA GLY A 330 19.56 -16.89 -14.16
C GLY A 330 20.36 -17.22 -12.90
N ILE A 331 19.83 -16.96 -11.70
CA ILE A 331 20.39 -17.47 -10.44
C ILE A 331 20.02 -18.94 -10.28
N GLU A 332 20.96 -19.77 -9.81
CA GLU A 332 20.70 -21.17 -9.49
C GLU A 332 19.74 -21.26 -8.29
N SER A 333 18.49 -21.65 -8.58
CA SER A 333 17.41 -21.74 -7.60
C SER A 333 16.45 -22.87 -7.96
N GLU A 334 15.80 -23.45 -6.94
CA GLU A 334 14.70 -24.40 -7.12
C GLU A 334 13.41 -23.72 -7.62
N LEU A 335 13.34 -22.39 -7.51
CA LEU A 335 12.19 -21.61 -7.94
C LEU A 335 12.21 -21.39 -9.47
N PRO A 336 11.04 -21.37 -10.14
CA PRO A 336 10.96 -21.15 -11.58
C PRO A 336 11.09 -19.64 -11.95
N LEU A 337 12.27 -19.06 -11.74
CA LEU A 337 12.52 -17.61 -11.87
C LEU A 337 12.27 -17.08 -13.29
N ASP A 338 12.65 -17.83 -14.33
CA ASP A 338 12.41 -17.43 -15.73
C ASP A 338 10.91 -17.37 -16.05
N ALA A 339 10.13 -18.33 -15.55
CA ALA A 339 8.68 -18.31 -15.70
C ALA A 339 8.05 -17.14 -14.92
N ALA A 340 8.60 -16.81 -13.76
CA ALA A 340 8.17 -15.65 -12.98
C ALA A 340 8.39 -14.34 -13.75
N ALA A 341 9.49 -14.19 -14.49
CA ALA A 341 9.74 -13.02 -15.34
C ALA A 341 8.67 -12.83 -16.42
N TRP A 342 8.35 -13.89 -17.18
CA TRP A 342 7.30 -13.84 -18.21
C TRP A 342 5.90 -13.64 -17.63
N ALA A 343 5.60 -14.32 -16.52
CA ALA A 343 4.33 -14.14 -15.82
C ALA A 343 4.17 -12.71 -15.29
N ALA A 344 5.21 -12.14 -14.69
CA ALA A 344 5.22 -10.76 -14.22
C ALA A 344 4.94 -9.78 -15.37
N ALA A 345 5.66 -9.93 -16.48
CA ALA A 345 5.48 -9.08 -17.66
C ALA A 345 4.05 -9.18 -18.22
N ALA A 346 3.52 -10.40 -18.38
CA ALA A 346 2.17 -10.62 -18.89
C ALA A 346 1.10 -10.01 -17.96
N LEU A 347 1.19 -10.28 -16.64
CA LEU A 347 0.25 -9.76 -15.64
C LEU A 347 0.30 -8.24 -15.52
N LEU A 348 1.48 -7.63 -15.58
CA LEU A 348 1.63 -6.18 -15.53
C LEU A 348 1.12 -5.48 -16.78
N LEU A 349 1.43 -6.02 -17.97
CA LEU A 349 0.98 -5.44 -19.23
C LEU A 349 -0.55 -5.58 -19.39
N LEU A 350 -1.08 -6.79 -19.21
CA LEU A 350 -2.52 -7.04 -19.36
C LEU A 350 -3.31 -6.43 -18.21
N GLY A 351 -2.91 -6.71 -16.97
CA GLY A 351 -3.56 -6.18 -15.77
C GLY A 351 -3.47 -4.67 -15.71
N GLY A 352 -2.29 -4.10 -15.96
CA GLY A 352 -2.08 -2.65 -16.00
C GLY A 352 -2.87 -1.97 -17.11
N GLY A 353 -2.90 -2.56 -18.32
CA GLY A 353 -3.71 -2.05 -19.43
C GLY A 353 -5.21 -2.05 -19.13
N LEU A 354 -5.72 -3.11 -18.53
CA LEU A 354 -7.14 -3.24 -18.15
C LEU A 354 -7.51 -2.34 -16.96
N LEU A 355 -6.63 -2.18 -15.96
CA LEU A 355 -6.82 -1.23 -14.87
C LEU A 355 -6.79 0.22 -15.37
N TRP A 356 -5.88 0.52 -16.29
CA TRP A 356 -5.81 1.83 -16.94
C TRP A 356 -7.05 2.12 -17.77
N PHE A 357 -7.63 1.13 -18.45
CA PHE A 357 -8.91 1.26 -19.13
C PHE A 357 -10.05 1.61 -18.16
N HIS A 358 -10.11 0.91 -17.02
CA HIS A 358 -11.12 1.10 -15.98
C HIS A 358 -10.85 2.30 -15.05
N ARG A 359 -9.88 3.17 -15.38
CA ARG A 359 -9.56 4.32 -14.56
C ARG A 359 -10.73 5.31 -14.49
N ASP A 360 -10.91 5.90 -13.32
CA ASP A 360 -11.90 6.93 -13.03
C ASP A 360 -11.25 8.10 -12.27
N PRO A 361 -10.54 9.00 -12.98
CA PRO A 361 -9.92 10.16 -12.37
C PRO A 361 -10.97 11.17 -11.90
N VAL A 362 -10.62 11.94 -10.88
CA VAL A 362 -11.40 13.12 -10.46
C VAL A 362 -11.40 14.16 -11.58
N ARG A 363 -12.56 14.72 -11.90
CA ARG A 363 -12.74 15.72 -12.96
C ARG A 363 -13.27 17.03 -12.37
N PRO A 364 -12.71 18.19 -12.75
CA PRO A 364 -13.39 19.47 -12.53
C PRO A 364 -14.67 19.48 -13.37
N ILE A 365 -15.76 19.99 -12.80
CA ILE A 365 -17.06 20.09 -13.47
C ILE A 365 -17.25 21.56 -13.88
N GLY A 366 -17.44 21.78 -15.17
CA GLY A 366 -17.66 23.11 -15.76
C GLY A 366 -19.06 23.66 -15.52
N GLU A 367 -19.29 24.86 -16.03
CA GLU A 367 -20.57 25.58 -15.96
C GLU A 367 -21.57 25.03 -16.98
N ASP A 368 -22.85 25.40 -16.81
CA ASP A 368 -23.98 25.00 -17.66
C ASP A 368 -24.04 23.48 -17.92
N VAL A 369 -24.08 23.07 -19.20
CA VAL A 369 -24.13 21.68 -19.64
C VAL A 369 -22.72 21.18 -19.91
N VAL A 370 -22.35 20.06 -19.27
CA VAL A 370 -21.02 19.45 -19.41
C VAL A 370 -21.04 18.17 -20.24
N SER A 371 -19.89 17.84 -20.83
CA SER A 371 -19.69 16.62 -21.60
C SER A 371 -19.95 15.40 -20.71
N PRO A 372 -20.79 14.45 -21.14
CA PRO A 372 -21.00 13.21 -20.41
C PRO A 372 -19.83 12.22 -20.56
N ALA A 373 -18.90 12.45 -21.50
CA ALA A 373 -17.85 11.50 -21.85
C ALA A 373 -16.51 12.17 -22.23
N ASP A 374 -15.42 11.44 -22.03
CA ASP A 374 -14.15 11.72 -22.71
C ASP A 374 -14.23 11.24 -24.15
N GLY A 375 -13.71 12.01 -25.10
CA GLY A 375 -13.68 11.54 -26.49
C GLY A 375 -13.44 12.63 -27.51
N THR A 376 -13.84 12.34 -28.74
CA THR A 376 -13.83 13.27 -29.87
C THR A 376 -15.25 13.50 -30.34
N VAL A 377 -15.64 14.76 -30.54
CA VAL A 377 -16.95 15.11 -31.13
C VAL A 377 -17.02 14.55 -32.54
N LEU A 378 -17.95 13.64 -32.80
CA LEU A 378 -18.25 13.14 -34.14
C LEU A 378 -19.09 14.16 -34.90
N SER A 379 -20.21 14.56 -34.29
CA SER A 379 -21.19 15.44 -34.92
C SER A 379 -22.01 16.21 -33.87
N VAL A 380 -22.53 17.35 -34.31
CA VAL A 380 -23.52 18.16 -33.61
C VAL A 380 -24.64 18.37 -34.63
N ASN A 381 -25.79 17.74 -34.41
CA ASN A 381 -26.91 17.76 -35.36
C ASN A 381 -28.18 18.21 -34.65
N GLU A 382 -28.96 19.07 -35.29
CA GLU A 382 -30.31 19.39 -34.85
C GLU A 382 -31.30 18.47 -35.55
N ARG A 383 -32.11 17.73 -34.78
CA ARG A 383 -33.07 16.77 -35.32
C ARG A 383 -34.23 16.58 -34.35
N ASP A 384 -35.45 16.44 -34.87
CA ASP A 384 -36.66 16.09 -34.12
C ASP A 384 -36.88 16.97 -32.86
N GLY A 385 -36.61 18.27 -32.97
CA GLY A 385 -36.79 19.23 -31.88
C GLY A 385 -35.73 19.15 -30.78
N HIS A 386 -34.57 18.54 -31.04
CA HIS A 386 -33.47 18.41 -30.10
C HIS A 386 -32.11 18.63 -30.77
N VAL A 387 -31.11 19.02 -29.98
CA VAL A 387 -29.70 19.07 -30.40
C VAL A 387 -29.02 17.78 -29.94
N ARG A 388 -28.51 16.98 -30.88
CA ARG A 388 -27.77 15.74 -30.61
C ARG A 388 -26.27 15.95 -30.79
N LEU A 389 -25.52 15.86 -29.69
CA LEU A 389 -24.05 15.82 -29.65
C LEU A 389 -23.58 14.36 -29.57
N SER A 390 -22.86 13.87 -30.58
CA SER A 390 -22.31 12.51 -30.60
C SER A 390 -20.81 12.52 -30.30
N ILE A 391 -20.37 11.74 -29.31
CA ILE A 391 -18.99 11.71 -28.82
C ILE A 391 -18.41 10.30 -28.96
N PHE A 392 -17.35 10.16 -29.75
CA PHE A 392 -16.61 8.89 -29.87
C PHE A 392 -15.56 8.75 -28.79
N MET A 393 -15.57 7.62 -28.09
CA MET A 393 -14.63 7.26 -27.05
C MET A 393 -13.64 6.23 -27.61
N SER A 394 -12.40 6.64 -27.80
CA SER A 394 -11.31 5.71 -28.14
C SER A 394 -10.99 4.79 -26.94
N PRO A 395 -10.35 3.62 -27.14
CA PRO A 395 -9.89 2.77 -26.04
C PRO A 395 -8.97 3.49 -25.04
N PHE A 396 -8.37 4.61 -25.47
CA PHE A 396 -7.50 5.42 -24.63
C PHE A 396 -8.23 6.45 -23.76
N ASN A 397 -9.54 6.63 -23.94
CA ASN A 397 -10.35 7.57 -23.15
C ASN A 397 -10.81 6.95 -21.81
N VAL A 398 -11.27 7.80 -20.89
CA VAL A 398 -11.96 7.33 -19.69
C VAL A 398 -13.38 6.94 -20.06
N HIS A 399 -13.76 5.69 -19.80
CA HIS A 399 -15.06 5.15 -20.20
C HIS A 399 -16.16 5.29 -19.15
N VAL A 400 -15.85 5.89 -18.02
CA VAL A 400 -16.86 6.31 -17.03
C VAL A 400 -17.57 7.54 -17.55
N ASN A 401 -18.90 7.44 -17.68
CA ASN A 401 -19.74 8.52 -18.15
C ASN A 401 -20.37 9.28 -16.98
N ARG A 402 -20.67 10.56 -17.21
CA ARG A 402 -21.15 11.50 -16.20
C ARG A 402 -22.45 12.19 -16.62
N ALA A 403 -23.21 12.63 -15.64
CA ALA A 403 -24.43 13.40 -15.84
C ALA A 403 -24.06 14.79 -16.40
N PRO A 404 -24.60 15.19 -17.56
CA PRO A 404 -24.27 16.45 -18.22
C PRO A 404 -24.85 17.68 -17.48
N ILE A 405 -25.92 17.49 -16.72
CA ILE A 405 -26.60 18.51 -15.92
C ILE A 405 -27.28 17.83 -14.72
N ALA A 406 -27.61 18.59 -13.68
CA ALA A 406 -28.38 18.08 -12.56
C ALA A 406 -29.83 17.81 -12.97
N GLY A 407 -30.42 16.75 -12.44
CA GLY A 407 -31.78 16.36 -12.79
C GLY A 407 -32.20 15.02 -12.17
N ARG A 408 -33.43 14.61 -12.46
CA ARG A 408 -34.03 13.37 -11.98
C ARG A 408 -34.09 12.34 -13.10
N VAL A 409 -33.68 11.11 -12.83
CA VAL A 409 -33.82 9.99 -13.77
C VAL A 409 -35.29 9.63 -13.91
N THR A 410 -35.87 9.83 -15.09
CA THR A 410 -37.28 9.51 -15.38
C THR A 410 -37.44 8.10 -15.94
N ALA A 411 -36.53 7.67 -16.80
CA ALA A 411 -36.55 6.35 -17.40
C ALA A 411 -35.14 5.87 -17.77
N GLN A 412 -34.95 4.55 -17.77
CA GLN A 412 -33.77 3.92 -18.35
C GLN A 412 -34.15 2.75 -19.25
N GLN A 413 -33.76 2.82 -20.52
CA GLN A 413 -34.14 1.84 -21.53
C GLN A 413 -32.89 1.19 -22.12
N ARG A 414 -32.89 -0.14 -22.17
CA ARG A 414 -31.83 -0.91 -22.81
C ARG A 414 -32.36 -1.49 -24.12
N SER A 415 -31.67 -1.22 -25.23
CA SER A 415 -32.10 -1.64 -26.56
C SER A 415 -30.91 -2.05 -27.43
N GLY A 416 -31.22 -2.64 -28.59
CA GLY A 416 -30.22 -3.00 -29.60
C GLY A 416 -29.41 -4.26 -29.25
N ALA A 417 -28.90 -4.90 -30.29
CA ALA A 417 -28.08 -6.12 -30.20
C ALA A 417 -26.91 -6.14 -31.21
N GLY A 418 -26.80 -5.09 -32.04
CA GLY A 418 -25.74 -4.93 -33.04
C GLY A 418 -24.36 -4.71 -32.41
N PHE A 419 -23.33 -4.78 -33.26
CA PHE A 419 -21.93 -4.73 -32.86
C PHE A 419 -21.05 -4.00 -33.88
N SER A 420 -21.55 -2.95 -34.50
CA SER A 420 -20.83 -2.15 -35.51
C SER A 420 -19.80 -1.20 -34.87
N PRO A 421 -18.78 -0.75 -35.61
CA PRO A 421 -17.83 0.26 -35.14
C PRO A 421 -18.54 1.52 -34.65
N ALA A 422 -18.18 2.01 -33.46
CA ALA A 422 -18.90 3.09 -32.77
C ALA A 422 -18.85 4.46 -33.49
N TYR A 423 -17.98 4.62 -34.49
CA TYR A 423 -17.92 5.79 -35.37
C TYR A 423 -18.81 5.68 -36.62
N SER A 424 -19.40 4.50 -36.88
CA SER A 424 -20.24 4.27 -38.06
C SER A 424 -21.71 4.60 -37.79
N ALA A 425 -22.46 4.97 -38.83
CA ALA A 425 -23.91 5.18 -38.73
C ALA A 425 -24.65 3.90 -38.29
N ALA A 426 -24.11 2.72 -38.60
CA ALA A 426 -24.66 1.43 -38.17
C ALA A 426 -24.63 1.22 -36.64
N ALA A 427 -23.86 2.03 -35.90
CA ALA A 427 -23.80 1.95 -34.44
C ALA A 427 -25.13 2.28 -33.75
N ASP A 428 -26.10 2.90 -34.43
CA ASP A 428 -27.44 3.14 -33.89
C ASP A 428 -28.22 1.84 -33.61
N GLY A 429 -27.83 0.72 -34.23
CA GLY A 429 -28.39 -0.61 -33.94
C GLY A 429 -27.65 -1.39 -32.84
N ASN A 430 -26.56 -0.82 -32.29
CA ASN A 430 -25.76 -1.50 -31.27
C ASN A 430 -26.49 -1.59 -29.94
N LEU A 431 -25.97 -2.43 -29.05
CA LEU A 431 -26.39 -2.43 -27.65
C LEU A 431 -26.21 -1.02 -27.07
N GLN A 432 -27.31 -0.44 -26.59
CA GLN A 432 -27.33 0.88 -26.00
C GLN A 432 -28.17 0.93 -24.73
N VAL A 433 -27.82 1.87 -23.85
CA VAL A 433 -28.59 2.24 -22.66
C VAL A 433 -28.90 3.73 -22.75
N ARG A 434 -30.17 4.06 -22.93
CA ARG A 434 -30.68 5.44 -22.96
C ARG A 434 -31.18 5.79 -21.56
N THR A 435 -30.64 6.87 -20.99
CA THR A 435 -31.07 7.43 -19.71
C THR A 435 -31.73 8.78 -19.96
N GLU A 436 -32.97 8.91 -19.53
CA GLU A 436 -33.75 10.15 -19.65
C GLU A 436 -33.75 10.89 -18.31
N LEU A 437 -33.51 12.20 -18.40
CA LEU A 437 -33.39 13.10 -17.27
C LEU A 437 -34.41 14.23 -17.39
N GLU A 438 -35.18 14.45 -16.34
CA GLU A 438 -35.94 15.67 -16.13
C GLU A 438 -35.03 16.70 -15.47
N THR A 439 -34.79 17.82 -16.15
CA THR A 439 -33.80 18.82 -15.74
C THR A 439 -34.42 20.22 -15.75
N ALA A 440 -33.75 21.19 -15.13
CA ALA A 440 -34.22 22.58 -15.10
C ALA A 440 -34.37 23.22 -16.49
N VAL A 441 -33.73 22.65 -17.52
CA VAL A 441 -33.77 23.17 -18.90
C VAL A 441 -34.72 22.40 -19.80
N GLY A 442 -35.43 21.39 -19.26
CA GLY A 442 -36.28 20.48 -20.01
C GLY A 442 -35.75 19.04 -20.04
N PRO A 443 -36.30 18.19 -20.91
CA PRO A 443 -35.88 16.80 -21.03
C PRO A 443 -34.48 16.70 -21.66
N VAL A 444 -33.59 15.93 -21.04
CA VAL A 444 -32.24 15.65 -21.53
C VAL A 444 -32.06 14.14 -21.58
N ALA A 445 -31.49 13.60 -22.66
CA ALA A 445 -31.18 12.17 -22.75
C ALA A 445 -29.69 11.93 -22.96
N VAL A 446 -29.17 10.91 -22.28
CA VAL A 446 -27.81 10.41 -22.49
C VAL A 446 -27.91 8.96 -22.94
N THR A 447 -27.42 8.68 -24.15
CA THR A 447 -27.40 7.32 -24.71
C THR A 447 -25.98 6.80 -24.75
N GLN A 448 -25.71 5.76 -23.98
CA GLN A 448 -24.46 5.01 -23.99
C GLN A 448 -24.54 3.93 -25.06
N VAL A 449 -23.62 3.91 -26.02
CA VAL A 449 -23.63 2.96 -27.14
C VAL A 449 -22.36 2.13 -27.11
N ALA A 450 -22.51 0.81 -26.95
CA ALA A 450 -21.39 -0.13 -26.92
C ALA A 450 -20.79 -0.33 -28.32
N GLY A 451 -19.47 -0.49 -28.39
CA GLY A 451 -18.74 -0.78 -29.63
C GLY A 451 -18.64 -2.27 -29.96
N VAL A 452 -17.77 -2.57 -30.94
CA VAL A 452 -17.55 -3.93 -31.49
C VAL A 452 -16.92 -4.88 -30.47
N LEU A 453 -16.04 -4.35 -29.61
CA LEU A 453 -15.11 -5.16 -28.80
C LEU A 453 -15.75 -5.73 -27.53
N ALA A 454 -16.53 -4.94 -26.78
CA ALA A 454 -17.30 -5.48 -25.66
C ALA A 454 -18.73 -4.94 -25.62
N ARG A 455 -19.68 -5.88 -25.48
CA ARG A 455 -21.12 -5.65 -25.49
C ARG A 455 -21.65 -5.49 -24.06
N ARG A 456 -21.02 -4.62 -23.28
CA ARG A 456 -21.39 -4.44 -21.88
C ARG A 456 -21.41 -2.97 -21.52
N ILE A 457 -22.56 -2.53 -21.03
CA ILE A 457 -22.76 -1.25 -20.38
C ILE A 457 -23.22 -1.55 -18.97
N THR A 458 -22.59 -0.95 -17.97
CA THR A 458 -23.00 -1.05 -16.57
C THR A 458 -23.51 0.31 -16.14
N SER A 459 -24.83 0.42 -15.98
CA SER A 459 -25.44 1.60 -15.41
C SER A 459 -25.28 1.60 -13.89
N TYR A 460 -25.14 2.80 -13.30
CA TYR A 460 -25.08 3.02 -11.86
C TYR A 460 -26.37 3.60 -11.30
N LEU A 461 -27.37 3.78 -12.16
CA LEU A 461 -28.56 4.57 -11.86
C LEU A 461 -29.77 3.69 -11.59
N SER A 462 -30.68 4.19 -10.76
CA SER A 462 -32.03 3.67 -10.60
C SER A 462 -33.05 4.72 -11.06
N GLU A 463 -34.23 4.27 -11.51
CA GLU A 463 -35.32 5.20 -11.86
C GLU A 463 -35.76 6.01 -10.65
N GLY A 464 -36.09 7.29 -10.86
CA GLY A 464 -36.44 8.24 -9.82
C GLY A 464 -35.27 8.86 -9.06
N GLN A 465 -34.03 8.40 -9.28
CA GLN A 465 -32.82 8.92 -8.61
C GLN A 465 -32.55 10.38 -8.99
N GLN A 466 -32.19 11.19 -8.00
CA GLN A 466 -31.69 12.55 -8.20
C GLN A 466 -30.19 12.52 -8.47
N LEU A 467 -29.73 13.27 -9.47
CA LEU A 467 -28.34 13.33 -9.88
C LEU A 467 -27.79 14.75 -9.80
N ALA A 468 -26.61 14.88 -9.22
CA ALA A 468 -25.83 16.10 -9.34
C ALA A 468 -25.11 16.16 -10.71
N LYS A 469 -24.89 17.37 -11.22
CA LYS A 469 -24.09 17.57 -12.43
C LYS A 469 -22.68 16.97 -12.24
N GLY A 470 -22.21 16.21 -13.22
CA GLY A 470 -20.92 15.53 -13.17
C GLY A 470 -20.89 14.23 -12.36
N GLU A 471 -22.02 13.83 -11.75
CA GLU A 471 -22.17 12.54 -11.10
C GLU A 471 -22.05 11.39 -12.11
N ARG A 472 -21.55 10.24 -11.68
CA ARG A 472 -21.27 9.11 -12.59
C ARG A 472 -22.54 8.34 -12.87
N ILE A 473 -22.85 8.13 -14.14
CA ILE A 473 -24.06 7.43 -14.59
C ILE A 473 -23.80 5.98 -14.98
N GLY A 474 -22.57 5.64 -15.36
CA GLY A 474 -22.22 4.28 -15.73
C GLY A 474 -20.83 4.17 -16.36
N ILE A 475 -20.49 2.97 -16.82
CA ILE A 475 -19.29 2.67 -17.61
C ILE A 475 -19.67 1.85 -18.84
N ILE A 476 -19.04 2.17 -19.98
CA ILE A 476 -19.09 1.36 -21.20
C ILE A 476 -17.81 0.56 -21.32
N HIS A 477 -17.91 -0.77 -21.38
CA HIS A 477 -16.74 -1.63 -21.46
C HIS A 477 -16.21 -1.66 -22.90
N LEU A 478 -14.91 -1.37 -23.09
CA LEU A 478 -14.10 -1.40 -24.33
C LEU A 478 -14.67 -0.70 -25.58
N GLY A 479 -14.40 0.61 -25.72
CA GLY A 479 -14.58 1.41 -26.94
C GLY A 479 -16.05 1.70 -27.26
N SER A 480 -16.43 2.96 -27.39
CA SER A 480 -17.85 3.32 -27.39
C SER A 480 -18.17 4.67 -28.01
N ARG A 481 -19.48 4.96 -28.11
CA ARG A 481 -20.02 6.29 -28.43
C ARG A 481 -20.98 6.70 -27.32
N VAL A 482 -21.04 8.00 -27.02
CA VAL A 482 -22.05 8.58 -26.15
C VAL A 482 -22.75 9.70 -26.89
N ASP A 483 -24.08 9.62 -26.91
CA ASP A 483 -24.92 10.63 -27.53
C ASP A 483 -25.64 11.42 -26.44
N LEU A 484 -25.55 12.74 -26.50
CA LEU A 484 -26.23 13.69 -25.63
C LEU A 484 -27.32 14.39 -26.45
N GLU A 485 -28.56 14.32 -25.99
CA GLU A 485 -29.70 15.02 -26.57
C GLU A 485 -30.15 16.14 -25.62
N LEU A 486 -30.20 17.37 -26.14
CA LEU A 486 -30.59 18.58 -25.41
C LEU A 486 -31.84 19.21 -26.07
N PRO A 487 -32.67 19.95 -25.31
CA PRO A 487 -33.79 20.69 -25.87
C PRO A 487 -33.29 21.85 -26.76
N LEU A 488 -34.14 22.30 -27.70
CA LEU A 488 -33.85 23.47 -28.53
C LEU A 488 -33.65 24.71 -27.64
N GLY A 489 -32.51 25.41 -27.82
CA GLY A 489 -32.14 26.60 -27.05
C GLY A 489 -30.80 26.49 -26.31
N ALA A 490 -30.17 25.32 -26.29
CA ALA A 490 -28.80 25.16 -25.83
C ALA A 490 -27.80 25.58 -26.93
N GLU A 491 -26.97 26.60 -26.67
CA GLU A 491 -25.92 27.04 -27.59
C GLU A 491 -24.70 26.13 -27.44
N MET A 492 -24.45 25.30 -28.46
CA MET A 492 -23.29 24.39 -28.46
C MET A 492 -21.99 25.18 -28.61
N VAL A 493 -21.07 25.02 -27.65
CA VAL A 493 -19.75 25.68 -27.66
C VAL A 493 -18.63 24.78 -28.17
N VAL A 494 -18.98 23.63 -28.77
CA VAL A 494 -18.04 22.62 -29.28
C VAL A 494 -18.27 22.33 -30.76
N LYS A 495 -17.21 21.89 -31.45
CA LYS A 495 -17.23 21.59 -32.90
C LYS A 495 -16.83 20.15 -33.19
N SER A 496 -17.25 19.62 -34.34
CA SER A 496 -16.80 18.29 -34.82
C SER A 496 -15.26 18.21 -34.89
N GLY A 497 -14.71 17.07 -34.50
CA GLY A 497 -13.27 16.83 -34.38
C GLY A 497 -12.64 17.32 -33.07
N GLN A 498 -13.35 18.11 -32.26
CA GLN A 498 -12.83 18.59 -30.98
C GLN A 498 -12.69 17.44 -29.97
N LYS A 499 -11.56 17.40 -29.26
CA LYS A 499 -11.36 16.49 -28.13
C LYS A 499 -11.95 17.10 -26.86
N LEU A 500 -12.65 16.27 -26.10
CA LEU A 500 -13.35 16.66 -24.87
C LEU A 500 -12.99 15.69 -23.74
N GLN A 501 -13.09 16.19 -22.51
CA GLN A 501 -13.09 15.38 -21.30
C GLN A 501 -14.45 15.47 -20.62
N ALA A 502 -14.88 14.38 -19.98
CA ALA A 502 -16.10 14.36 -19.19
C ALA A 502 -16.03 15.45 -18.10
N GLY A 503 -17.11 16.24 -17.98
CA GLY A 503 -17.17 17.39 -17.07
C GLY A 503 -16.77 18.75 -17.69
N GLN A 504 -16.23 18.81 -18.90
CA GLN A 504 -16.00 20.09 -19.60
C GLN A 504 -17.30 20.67 -20.16
N THR A 505 -17.50 21.98 -20.12
CA THR A 505 -18.68 22.63 -20.70
C THR A 505 -18.78 22.39 -22.21
N VAL A 506 -19.95 21.94 -22.67
CA VAL A 506 -20.24 21.65 -24.10
C VAL A 506 -21.38 22.49 -24.66
N ALA A 507 -22.27 23.01 -23.82
CA ALA A 507 -23.32 23.92 -24.24
C ALA A 507 -23.60 24.98 -23.15
N ARG A 508 -23.94 26.19 -23.60
CA ARG A 508 -24.43 27.29 -22.77
C ARG A 508 -25.95 27.36 -22.85
N LEU A 509 -26.57 27.74 -21.74
CA LEU A 509 -28.01 27.88 -21.64
C LEU A 509 -28.38 29.35 -21.83
N ALA A 510 -29.41 29.65 -22.62
CA ALA A 510 -29.88 31.01 -22.79
C ALA A 510 -30.44 31.55 -21.46
N GLY A 511 -29.74 32.51 -20.84
CA GLY A 511 -30.17 33.19 -19.61
C GLY A 511 -29.39 32.87 -18.33
N SER A 512 -28.18 32.29 -18.43
CA SER A 512 -27.27 32.10 -17.29
C SER A 512 -26.55 33.37 -16.82
#